data_AF-A0A2M8Q8N9-F1
#
_entry.id   AF-A0A2M8Q8N9-F1
#
_cell.length_a   1.000
_cell.length_b   1.000
_cell.length_c   1.000
_cell.angle_alpha   90.00
_cell.angle_beta   90.00
_cell.angle_gamma   90.00
#
_symmetry.space_group_name_H-M   'P 1'
#
loop_
_entity.id
_entity.type
_entity.pdbx_description
1 polymer ?
#
loop_
_entity_poly.entity_id
_entity_poly.type
_entity_poly.pdbx_seq_one_letter_code
_entity_poly.pdbx_strand_id
1 'polypeptide(L)'
;MAKHSKRYLALKQKVDRTKAYPPKEAIELVKEMANAKFDETVEVHMRMGVDPRHADQQVRGVVALPNGTGRTVRILVFANPEGQALAREAGADYVGAEDLAEQIMKGWTDFDVVLATPDMMRVVGRLGKVLGPRGLMPSPKTGTIVPAEDLPRVIDELRRGRVEFRVDKTANIHV
;
A
#
# COMPACT_ATOMS: atom_id res chain seq x y z
N MET A 1 31.29 11.27 -8.11
CA MET A 1 30.41 10.57 -7.14
C MET A 1 29.67 11.60 -6.32
N ALA A 2 28.37 11.42 -6.09
CA ALA A 2 27.60 12.32 -5.24
C ALA A 2 28.19 12.33 -3.82
N LYS A 3 28.39 13.52 -3.24
CA LYS A 3 28.93 13.68 -1.88
C LYS A 3 27.84 13.30 -0.87
N HIS A 4 28.02 12.18 -0.17
CA HIS A 4 27.10 11.76 0.89
C HIS A 4 27.29 12.58 2.17
N SER A 5 26.25 12.69 2.98
CA SER A 5 26.30 13.40 4.26
C SER A 5 27.15 12.64 5.28
N LYS A 6 27.71 13.37 6.27
CA LYS A 6 28.47 12.78 7.39
C LYS A 6 27.63 11.72 8.13
N ARG A 7 26.32 11.99 8.29
CA ARG A 7 25.34 11.08 8.91
C ARG A 7 25.26 9.74 8.17
N TYR A 8 25.13 9.78 6.84
CA TYR A 8 25.05 8.57 6.01
C TYR A 8 26.34 7.76 6.08
N LEU A 9 27.50 8.41 6.00
CA LEU A 9 28.79 7.73 6.06
C LEU A 9 29.01 7.01 7.39
N ALA A 10 28.62 7.63 8.51
CA ALA A 10 28.71 7.01 9.83
C ALA A 10 27.82 5.77 9.97
N LEU A 11 26.57 5.82 9.46
CA LEU A 11 25.66 4.66 9.47
C LEU A 11 26.16 3.53 8.57
N LYS A 12 26.66 3.87 7.37
CA LYS A 12 27.16 2.88 6.41
C LYS A 12 28.32 2.05 6.96
N GLN A 13 29.14 2.62 7.85
CA GLN A 13 30.25 1.91 8.49
C GLN A 13 29.78 0.83 9.48
N LYS A 14 28.55 0.91 9.99
CA LYS A 14 27.98 -0.10 10.91
C LYS A 14 27.50 -1.37 10.19
N VAL A 15 27.39 -1.34 8.86
CA VAL A 15 26.84 -2.45 8.07
C VAL A 15 27.94 -3.08 7.21
N ASP A 16 28.18 -4.37 7.43
CA ASP A 16 29.04 -5.18 6.56
C ASP A 16 28.24 -5.75 5.40
N ARG A 17 28.56 -5.34 4.18
CA ARG A 17 27.84 -5.78 2.97
C ARG A 17 28.15 -7.22 2.56
N THR A 18 29.19 -7.83 3.13
CA THR A 18 29.61 -9.20 2.84
C THR A 18 29.00 -10.22 3.80
N LYS A 19 28.54 -9.76 4.97
CA LYS A 19 27.88 -10.59 5.97
C LYS A 19 26.39 -10.78 5.64
N ALA A 20 25.94 -12.04 5.66
CA ALA A 20 24.51 -12.36 5.68
C ALA A 20 24.00 -12.31 7.13
N TYR A 21 23.25 -11.28 7.47
CA TYR A 21 22.68 -11.11 8.82
C TYR A 21 21.45 -12.00 9.00
N PRO A 22 21.33 -12.74 10.12
CA PRO A 22 20.08 -13.40 10.47
C PRO A 22 18.99 -12.37 10.80
N PRO A 23 17.69 -12.69 10.61
CA PRO A 23 16.61 -11.71 10.73
C PRO A 23 16.59 -10.93 12.06
N LYS A 24 16.86 -11.60 13.18
CA LYS A 24 16.89 -10.96 14.50
C LYS A 24 18.00 -9.89 14.60
N GLU A 25 19.21 -10.23 14.17
CA GLU A 25 20.35 -9.31 14.20
C GLU A 25 20.11 -8.12 13.25
N ALA A 26 19.52 -8.36 12.08
CA ALA A 26 19.17 -7.29 11.15
C ALA A 26 18.13 -6.32 11.73
N ILE A 27 17.13 -6.82 12.46
CA ILE A 27 16.10 -5.99 13.12
C ILE A 27 16.69 -5.16 14.28
N GLU A 28 17.61 -5.72 15.05
CA GLU A 28 18.31 -4.99 16.12
C GLU A 28 19.17 -3.87 15.50
N LEU A 29 19.94 -4.20 14.46
CA LEU A 29 20.80 -3.24 13.77
C LEU A 29 20.02 -2.10 13.11
N VAL A 30 18.89 -2.38 12.45
CA VAL A 30 18.08 -1.30 11.81
C VAL A 30 17.54 -0.31 12.84
N LYS A 31 17.16 -0.78 14.03
CA LYS A 31 16.70 0.09 15.14
C LYS A 31 17.83 0.96 15.69
N GLU A 32 19.05 0.44 15.79
CA GLU A 32 20.23 1.22 16.21
C GLU A 32 20.69 2.26 15.16
N MET A 33 20.32 2.05 13.91
CA MET A 33 20.63 2.97 12.81
C MET A 33 19.60 4.09 12.66
N ALA A 34 18.40 3.93 13.23
CA ALA A 34 17.35 4.94 13.19
C ALA A 34 17.80 6.20 13.95
N ASN A 35 17.95 7.30 13.23
CA ASN A 35 18.47 8.56 13.77
C ASN A 35 17.78 9.82 13.21
N ALA A 36 16.69 9.65 12.48
CA ALA A 36 15.76 10.71 12.18
C ALA A 36 15.01 11.15 13.45
N LYS A 37 14.40 12.35 13.39
CA LYS A 37 13.63 12.92 14.50
C LYS A 37 12.18 12.43 14.54
N PHE A 38 11.74 11.73 13.49
CA PHE A 38 10.41 11.17 13.34
C PHE A 38 10.49 9.65 13.37
N ASP A 39 9.34 8.99 13.52
CA ASP A 39 9.28 7.54 13.54
C ASP A 39 9.59 6.95 12.15
N GLU A 40 10.70 6.23 12.04
CA GLU A 40 11.20 5.72 10.77
C GLU A 40 10.41 4.48 10.31
N THR A 41 10.18 4.35 9.01
CA THR A 41 9.57 3.15 8.43
C THR A 41 10.67 2.17 7.99
N VAL A 42 10.52 0.91 8.38
CA VAL A 42 11.38 -0.18 7.90
C VAL A 42 10.72 -0.79 6.66
N GLU A 43 11.44 -0.76 5.54
CA GLU A 43 11.01 -1.37 4.28
C GLU A 43 11.85 -2.62 3.98
N VAL A 44 11.25 -3.59 3.31
CA VAL A 44 11.91 -4.80 2.81
C VAL A 44 11.99 -4.75 1.29
N HIS A 45 13.20 -4.97 0.77
CA HIS A 45 13.44 -5.04 -0.66
C HIS A 45 13.92 -6.42 -1.04
N MET A 46 13.22 -7.05 -1.98
CA MET A 46 13.50 -8.40 -2.45
C MET A 46 13.75 -8.39 -3.94
N ARG A 47 14.92 -8.88 -4.35
CA ARG A 47 15.23 -9.12 -5.76
C ARG A 47 14.67 -10.47 -6.18
N MET A 48 13.80 -10.46 -7.17
CA MET A 48 13.15 -11.65 -7.71
C MET A 48 13.92 -12.17 -8.93
N GLY A 49 13.84 -13.49 -9.14
CA GLY A 49 14.44 -14.18 -10.30
C GLY A 49 13.50 -14.27 -11.51
N VAL A 50 12.57 -13.32 -11.66
CA VAL A 50 11.53 -13.33 -12.71
C VAL A 50 11.82 -12.30 -13.80
N ASP A 51 11.34 -12.53 -15.02
CA ASP A 51 11.30 -11.51 -16.07
C ASP A 51 9.95 -10.77 -16.05
N PRO A 52 9.89 -9.51 -15.57
CA PRO A 52 8.64 -8.76 -15.44
C PRO A 52 7.99 -8.41 -16.80
N ARG A 53 8.68 -8.65 -17.92
CA ARG A 53 8.13 -8.47 -19.27
C ARG A 53 7.21 -9.61 -19.68
N HIS A 54 7.33 -10.78 -19.05
CA HIS A 54 6.50 -11.95 -19.31
C HIS A 54 5.32 -11.99 -18.33
N ALA A 55 4.10 -12.09 -18.86
CA ALA A 55 2.87 -11.99 -18.07
C ALA A 55 2.69 -13.15 -17.07
N ASP A 56 3.19 -14.34 -17.41
CA ASP A 56 3.19 -15.55 -16.59
C ASP A 56 4.18 -15.49 -15.42
N GLN A 57 5.18 -14.61 -15.49
CA GLN A 57 6.19 -14.42 -14.43
C GLN A 57 5.91 -13.21 -13.55
N GLN A 58 4.77 -12.56 -13.74
CA GLN A 58 4.38 -11.41 -12.94
C GLN A 58 3.92 -11.83 -11.54
N VAL A 59 4.69 -11.46 -10.52
CA VAL A 59 4.30 -11.68 -9.13
C VAL A 59 3.53 -10.46 -8.63
N ARG A 60 2.28 -10.68 -8.22
CA ARG A 60 1.42 -9.70 -7.55
C ARG A 60 0.60 -10.44 -6.50
N GLY A 61 0.50 -9.86 -5.32
CA GLY A 61 -0.23 -10.49 -4.23
C GLY A 61 -0.58 -9.51 -3.14
N VAL A 62 -1.26 -10.04 -2.13
CA VAL A 62 -1.64 -9.30 -0.95
C VAL A 62 -1.32 -10.16 0.27
N VAL A 63 -0.77 -9.55 1.31
CA VAL A 63 -0.41 -10.23 2.55
C VAL A 63 -0.96 -9.44 3.74
N ALA A 64 -1.52 -10.14 4.71
CA ALA A 64 -1.88 -9.55 6.00
C ALA A 64 -0.67 -9.64 6.94
N LEU A 65 -0.13 -8.50 7.36
CA LEU A 65 0.95 -8.48 8.34
C LEU A 65 0.37 -8.81 9.73
N PRO A 66 0.95 -9.78 10.47
CA PRO A 66 0.37 -10.25 11.74
C PRO A 66 0.32 -9.16 12.82
N ASN A 67 1.21 -8.17 12.74
CA ASN A 67 1.28 -7.04 13.66
C ASN A 67 0.92 -5.70 13.00
N GLY A 68 0.37 -5.74 11.78
CA GLY A 68 0.07 -4.57 10.96
C GLY A 68 1.28 -3.76 10.52
N THR A 69 1.02 -2.59 9.94
CA THR A 69 2.05 -1.64 9.45
C THR A 69 2.39 -0.54 10.46
N GLY A 70 1.68 -0.49 11.60
CA GLY A 70 1.84 0.58 12.61
C GLY A 70 1.29 1.95 12.18
N ARG A 71 0.74 2.08 10.96
CA ARG A 71 0.16 3.32 10.44
C ARG A 71 -1.36 3.19 10.32
N THR A 72 -2.08 4.24 10.71
CA THR A 72 -3.51 4.37 10.41
C THR A 72 -3.70 4.59 8.91
N VAL A 73 -4.23 3.60 8.22
CA VAL A 73 -4.58 3.66 6.79
C VAL A 73 -5.90 4.40 6.65
N ARG A 74 -5.95 5.41 5.78
CA ARG A 74 -7.19 6.12 5.44
C ARG A 74 -7.88 5.45 4.27
N ILE A 75 -9.09 4.95 4.50
CA ILE A 75 -9.85 4.11 3.56
C ILE A 75 -10.98 4.93 2.95
N LEU A 76 -10.98 5.03 1.63
CA LEU A 76 -12.05 5.60 0.82
C LEU A 76 -12.87 4.46 0.19
N VAL A 77 -14.20 4.50 0.31
CA VAL A 77 -15.10 3.49 -0.24
C VAL A 77 -16.08 4.12 -1.23
N PHE A 78 -16.13 3.55 -2.43
CA PHE A 78 -17.17 3.81 -3.43
C PHE A 78 -18.21 2.69 -3.41
N ALA A 79 -19.43 2.99 -2.97
CA ALA A 79 -20.51 2.00 -2.88
C ALA A 79 -21.88 2.60 -3.20
N ASN A 80 -22.84 1.72 -3.50
CA ASN A 80 -24.27 2.05 -3.52
C ASN A 80 -24.76 2.43 -2.11
N PRO A 81 -25.96 3.05 -1.96
CA PRO A 81 -26.43 3.52 -0.65
C PRO A 81 -26.42 2.48 0.47
N GLU A 82 -26.73 1.21 0.16
CA GLU A 82 -26.68 0.10 1.12
C GLU A 82 -25.23 -0.21 1.55
N GLY A 83 -24.31 -0.35 0.60
CA GLY A 83 -22.89 -0.57 0.89
C GLY A 83 -22.23 0.62 1.56
N GLN A 84 -22.72 1.85 1.34
CA GLN A 84 -22.26 3.03 2.06
C GLN A 84 -22.58 2.95 3.55
N ALA A 85 -23.77 2.46 3.92
CA ALA A 85 -24.14 2.27 5.32
C ALA A 85 -23.19 1.26 5.99
N LEU A 86 -22.98 0.09 5.35
CA LEU A 86 -22.07 -0.95 5.83
C LEU A 86 -20.63 -0.46 5.96
N ALA A 87 -20.14 0.30 4.98
CA ALA A 87 -18.79 0.86 5.01
C ALA A 87 -18.58 1.88 6.14
N ARG A 88 -19.58 2.74 6.39
CA ARG A 88 -19.53 3.71 7.50
C ARG A 88 -19.56 3.00 8.85
N GLU A 89 -20.41 2.00 9.00
CA GLU A 89 -20.50 1.20 10.23
C GLU A 89 -19.19 0.43 10.51
N ALA A 90 -18.55 -0.09 9.46
CA ALA A 90 -17.24 -0.72 9.54
C ALA A 90 -16.08 0.28 9.80
N GLY A 91 -16.37 1.57 9.82
CA GLY A 91 -15.39 2.61 10.11
C GLY A 91 -14.51 2.98 8.92
N ALA A 92 -15.02 3.00 7.69
CA ALA A 92 -14.34 3.68 6.58
C ALA A 92 -14.25 5.20 6.83
N ASP A 93 -13.12 5.82 6.48
CA ASP A 93 -12.88 7.24 6.72
C ASP A 93 -13.69 8.13 5.76
N TYR A 94 -13.82 7.69 4.50
CA TYR A 94 -14.58 8.39 3.48
C TYR A 94 -15.46 7.41 2.71
N VAL A 95 -16.73 7.77 2.51
CA VAL A 95 -17.72 6.90 1.86
C VAL A 95 -18.64 7.74 0.98
N GLY A 96 -18.71 7.43 -0.31
CA GLY A 96 -19.52 8.20 -1.26
C GLY A 96 -19.57 7.61 -2.66
N ALA A 97 -19.99 8.41 -3.63
CA ALA A 97 -20.16 8.01 -5.02
C ALA A 97 -19.67 9.12 -5.98
N GLU A 98 -20.56 9.74 -6.76
CA GLU A 98 -20.19 10.74 -7.76
C GLU A 98 -19.64 12.03 -7.15
N ASP A 99 -20.11 12.41 -5.98
CA ASP A 99 -19.67 13.58 -5.22
C ASP A 99 -18.19 13.53 -4.84
N LEU A 100 -17.72 12.41 -4.29
CA LEU A 100 -16.31 12.21 -3.96
C LEU A 100 -15.45 12.08 -5.22
N ALA A 101 -15.99 11.49 -6.28
CA ALA A 101 -15.28 11.41 -7.56
C ALA A 101 -14.98 12.82 -8.11
N GLU A 102 -15.92 13.76 -8.02
CA GLU A 102 -15.67 15.14 -8.42
C GLU A 102 -14.60 15.82 -7.57
N GLN A 103 -14.59 15.60 -6.26
CA GLN A 103 -13.55 16.15 -5.37
C GLN A 103 -12.15 15.62 -5.74
N ILE A 104 -12.05 14.33 -6.09
CA ILE A 104 -10.80 13.72 -6.53
C ILE A 104 -10.32 14.31 -7.85
N MET A 105 -11.24 14.55 -8.81
CA MET A 105 -10.89 15.24 -10.05
C MET A 105 -10.42 16.68 -9.80
N LYS A 106 -10.90 17.34 -8.75
CA LYS A 106 -10.45 18.67 -8.30
C LYS A 106 -9.11 18.64 -7.56
N GLY A 107 -8.53 17.46 -7.34
CA GLY A 107 -7.19 17.28 -6.77
C GLY A 107 -7.16 16.80 -5.33
N TRP A 108 -8.31 16.48 -4.72
CA TRP A 108 -8.33 15.89 -3.38
C TRP A 108 -7.91 14.42 -3.41
N THR A 109 -6.93 14.06 -2.58
CA THR A 109 -6.37 12.70 -2.57
C THR A 109 -5.87 12.29 -1.19
N ASP A 110 -6.58 12.70 -0.14
CA ASP A 110 -6.13 12.50 1.23
C ASP A 110 -6.54 11.14 1.81
N PHE A 111 -6.24 10.08 1.07
CA PHE A 111 -6.55 8.69 1.39
C PHE A 111 -5.43 7.77 0.88
N ASP A 112 -5.33 6.60 1.50
CA ASP A 112 -4.24 5.65 1.26
C ASP A 112 -4.72 4.41 0.49
N VAL A 113 -5.99 4.03 0.63
CA VAL A 113 -6.60 2.87 -0.07
C VAL A 113 -8.00 3.23 -0.56
N VAL A 114 -8.32 2.77 -1.77
CA VAL A 114 -9.66 2.89 -2.37
C VAL A 114 -10.30 1.50 -2.49
N LEU A 115 -11.49 1.35 -1.93
CA LEU A 115 -12.38 0.21 -2.13
C LEU A 115 -13.55 0.62 -3.02
N ALA A 116 -14.05 -0.31 -3.82
CA ALA A 116 -15.20 -0.07 -4.68
C ALA A 116 -16.11 -1.31 -4.77
N THR A 117 -17.41 -1.10 -4.86
CA THR A 117 -18.35 -2.14 -5.30
C THR A 117 -18.36 -2.22 -6.84
N PRO A 118 -18.67 -3.40 -7.43
CA PRO A 118 -18.62 -3.58 -8.89
C PRO A 118 -19.48 -2.58 -9.68
N ASP A 119 -20.64 -2.21 -9.16
CA ASP A 119 -21.59 -1.26 -9.75
C ASP A 119 -21.07 0.18 -9.75
N MET A 120 -20.17 0.54 -8.82
CA MET A 120 -19.56 1.86 -8.74
C MET A 120 -18.31 2.02 -9.62
N MET A 121 -17.86 0.96 -10.30
CA MET A 121 -16.70 1.02 -11.19
C MET A 121 -16.90 1.96 -12.38
N ARG A 122 -18.15 2.24 -12.79
CA ARG A 122 -18.46 3.26 -13.81
C ARG A 122 -17.97 4.64 -13.39
N VAL A 123 -18.10 4.97 -12.11
CA VAL A 123 -17.67 6.26 -11.52
C VAL A 123 -16.16 6.24 -11.31
N VAL A 124 -15.63 5.19 -10.68
CA VAL A 124 -14.19 5.05 -10.38
C VAL A 124 -13.34 4.98 -11.65
N GLY A 125 -13.84 4.39 -12.73
CA GLY A 125 -13.15 4.32 -14.02
C GLY A 125 -12.80 5.69 -14.60
N ARG A 126 -13.61 6.72 -14.33
CA ARG A 126 -13.32 8.11 -14.73
C ARG A 126 -12.10 8.69 -14.01
N LEU A 127 -11.79 8.17 -12.82
CA LEU A 127 -10.68 8.63 -11.98
C LEU A 127 -9.34 7.97 -12.34
N GLY A 128 -9.30 7.11 -13.37
CA GLY A 128 -8.08 6.39 -13.76
C GLY A 128 -6.87 7.28 -14.03
N LYS A 129 -7.08 8.51 -14.53
CA LYS A 129 -5.99 9.50 -14.73
C LYS A 129 -5.35 9.97 -13.42
N VAL A 130 -6.09 9.99 -12.32
CA VAL A 130 -5.62 10.45 -11.01
C VAL A 130 -5.17 9.27 -10.15
N LEU A 131 -6.00 8.22 -10.06
CA LEU A 131 -5.73 7.06 -9.20
C LEU A 131 -4.71 6.10 -9.80
N GLY A 132 -4.65 5.97 -11.13
CA GLY A 132 -3.76 5.03 -11.83
C GLY A 132 -2.27 5.29 -11.55
N PRO A 133 -1.74 6.51 -11.80
CA PRO A 133 -0.33 6.84 -11.53
C PRO A 133 0.07 6.70 -10.06
N ARG A 134 -0.91 6.77 -9.14
CA ARG A 134 -0.72 6.65 -7.70
C ARG A 134 -0.86 5.21 -7.18
N GLY A 135 -1.21 4.25 -8.04
CA GLY A 135 -1.45 2.87 -7.63
C GLY A 135 -2.70 2.69 -6.76
N LEU A 136 -3.58 3.69 -6.66
CA LEU A 136 -4.79 3.67 -5.83
C LEU A 136 -6.01 3.12 -6.57
N MET A 137 -5.84 2.65 -7.80
CA MET A 137 -6.95 2.19 -8.62
C MET A 137 -7.45 0.82 -8.15
N PRO A 138 -8.75 0.69 -7.78
CA PRO A 138 -9.29 -0.58 -7.33
C PRO A 138 -9.19 -1.67 -8.41
N SER A 139 -8.93 -2.91 -8.01
CA SER A 139 -8.89 -4.04 -8.93
C SER A 139 -9.43 -5.33 -8.28
N PRO A 140 -10.01 -6.26 -9.05
CA PRO A 140 -10.42 -7.55 -8.52
C PRO A 140 -9.21 -8.37 -8.06
N LYS A 141 -8.06 -8.22 -8.74
CA LYS A 141 -6.81 -8.94 -8.44
C LYS A 141 -6.24 -8.59 -7.07
N THR A 142 -6.52 -7.38 -6.59
CA THR A 142 -6.07 -6.89 -5.28
C THR A 142 -7.12 -7.11 -4.20
N GLY A 143 -8.30 -7.63 -4.58
CA GLY A 143 -9.45 -7.77 -3.69
C GLY A 143 -9.91 -6.44 -3.12
N THR A 144 -9.79 -5.35 -3.89
CA THR A 144 -10.30 -4.01 -3.55
C THR A 144 -11.57 -3.66 -4.32
N ILE A 145 -12.00 -4.56 -5.23
CA ILE A 145 -13.35 -4.60 -5.76
C ILE A 145 -14.05 -5.78 -5.10
N VAL A 146 -15.03 -5.50 -4.24
CA VAL A 146 -15.74 -6.52 -3.46
C VAL A 146 -17.24 -6.25 -3.43
N PRO A 147 -18.07 -7.30 -3.24
CA PRO A 147 -19.49 -7.13 -2.95
C PRO A 147 -19.72 -6.24 -1.72
N ALA A 148 -20.88 -5.60 -1.64
CA ALA A 148 -21.18 -4.64 -0.57
C ALA A 148 -21.14 -5.30 0.82
N GLU A 149 -21.60 -6.55 0.92
CA GLU A 149 -21.60 -7.38 2.13
C GLU A 149 -20.18 -7.70 2.66
N ASP A 150 -19.18 -7.68 1.78
CA ASP A 150 -17.78 -7.97 2.13
C ASP A 150 -17.02 -6.72 2.59
N LEU A 151 -17.58 -5.52 2.42
CA LEU A 151 -16.93 -4.27 2.79
C LEU A 151 -16.45 -4.25 4.24
N PRO A 152 -17.26 -4.66 5.25
CA PRO A 152 -16.82 -4.64 6.65
C PRO A 152 -15.57 -5.49 6.90
N ARG A 153 -15.52 -6.69 6.33
CA ARG A 153 -14.39 -7.61 6.47
C ARG A 153 -13.13 -7.02 5.84
N VAL A 154 -13.24 -6.46 4.63
CA VAL A 154 -12.07 -5.91 3.91
C VAL A 154 -11.55 -4.64 4.60
N ILE A 155 -12.44 -3.81 5.14
CA ILE A 155 -12.04 -2.62 5.91
C ILE A 155 -11.24 -3.02 7.16
N ASP A 156 -11.70 -4.02 7.91
CA ASP A 156 -10.98 -4.55 9.08
C ASP A 156 -9.61 -5.14 8.67
N GLU A 157 -9.54 -5.92 7.59
CA GLU A 157 -8.28 -6.46 7.07
C GLU A 157 -7.27 -5.37 6.68
N LEU A 158 -7.74 -4.31 6.01
CA LEU A 158 -6.89 -3.16 5.64
C LEU A 158 -6.38 -2.43 6.88
N ARG A 159 -7.22 -2.25 7.90
CA ARG A 159 -6.80 -1.65 9.17
C ARG A 159 -5.80 -2.53 9.93
N ARG A 160 -5.86 -3.84 9.76
CA ARG A 160 -4.90 -4.81 10.33
C ARG A 160 -3.58 -4.91 9.55
N GLY A 161 -3.36 -4.05 8.55
CA GLY A 161 -2.10 -3.99 7.79
C GLY A 161 -2.02 -5.04 6.68
N ARG A 162 -3.11 -5.22 5.95
CA ARG A 162 -3.10 -5.86 4.64
C ARG A 162 -2.33 -4.98 3.65
N VAL A 163 -1.24 -5.50 3.10
CA VAL A 163 -0.33 -4.81 2.16
C VAL A 163 -0.36 -5.50 0.80
N GLU A 164 -0.51 -4.71 -0.26
CA GLU A 164 -0.34 -5.17 -1.64
C GLU A 164 1.13 -5.09 -2.05
N PHE A 165 1.63 -6.11 -2.74
CA PHE A 165 2.94 -6.08 -3.36
C PHE A 165 2.89 -6.51 -4.82
N ARG A 166 3.81 -5.95 -5.61
CA ARG A 166 3.94 -6.23 -7.03
C ARG A 166 5.40 -6.13 -7.44
N VAL A 167 5.82 -7.02 -8.35
CA VAL A 167 7.11 -6.91 -9.01
C VAL A 167 7.13 -5.70 -9.95
N ASP A 168 8.15 -4.87 -9.79
CA ASP A 168 8.40 -3.73 -10.65
C ASP A 168 9.09 -4.13 -11.98
N LYS A 169 9.36 -3.14 -12.84
CA LYS A 169 10.07 -3.38 -14.11
C LYS A 169 11.52 -3.84 -13.95
N THR A 170 12.08 -3.76 -12.74
CA THR A 170 13.46 -4.16 -12.42
C THR A 170 13.54 -5.52 -11.72
N ALA A 171 12.42 -6.27 -11.69
CA ALA A 171 12.29 -7.55 -11.01
C ALA A 171 12.47 -7.45 -9.48
N ASN A 172 12.11 -6.32 -8.87
CA ASN A 172 12.16 -6.11 -7.43
C ASN A 172 10.76 -6.01 -6.83
N ILE A 173 10.63 -6.46 -5.59
CA ILE A 173 9.47 -6.27 -4.74
C ILE A 173 9.88 -5.36 -3.57
N HIS A 174 9.00 -4.42 -3.26
CA HIS A 174 9.11 -3.51 -2.12
C HIS A 174 7.88 -3.69 -1.25
N VAL A 175 8.07 -3.90 0.06
CA VAL A 175 7.02 -4.07 1.07
C VAL A 175 7.37 -3.28 2.31
#